data_AF-A0A2K3LK45-F1
#
_entry.id   AF-A0A2K3LK45-F1
#
_cell.length_a   1.000
_cell.length_b   1.000
_cell.length_c   1.000
_cell.angle_alpha   90.00
_cell.angle_beta   90.00
_cell.angle_gamma   90.00
#
_symmetry.space_group_name_H-M   'P 1'
#
loop_
_entity.id
_entity.type
_entity.pdbx_description
1 polymer ?
#
loop_
_entity_poly.entity_id
_entity_poly.type
_entity_poly.pdbx_seq_one_letter_code
_entity_poly.pdbx_strand_id
1 'polypeptide(L)'
;MWKLKFSESKESSEELVISVNKHLGRQFWEFDPYLGTEHERAQVEQACKQFNHNRFMNKNSSDLLMRFQFEREKGYKKKEKVRKELVEDVISEKTVRKTLKRALKCYSNLQAEDGFWPGDYGGPLFLMPSLVIGLWVTGALNAVLTPEHQTEMRRYLFNHQ
;
A
#
# COMPACT_ATOMS: atom_id res chain seq x y z
N MET A 1 -11.14 -3.42 -7.63
CA MET A 1 -10.36 -2.60 -6.67
C MET A 1 -9.28 -3.48 -6.06
N TRP A 2 -8.11 -2.91 -5.78
CA TRP A 2 -7.03 -3.63 -5.13
C TRP A 2 -7.31 -3.88 -3.65
N LYS A 3 -7.13 -5.12 -3.20
CA LYS A 3 -7.21 -5.58 -1.81
C LYS A 3 -5.84 -6.03 -1.35
N LEU A 4 -5.35 -5.44 -0.26
CA LEU A 4 -4.15 -5.92 0.40
C LEU A 4 -4.52 -7.12 1.26
N LYS A 5 -3.78 -8.20 1.12
CA LYS A 5 -3.93 -9.44 1.90
C LYS A 5 -2.66 -9.74 2.67
N PHE A 6 -2.84 -10.44 3.79
CA PHE A 6 -1.78 -10.75 4.75
C PHE A 6 -1.80 -12.23 5.08
N SER A 7 -0.60 -12.83 5.14
CA SER A 7 -0.36 -14.11 5.80
C SER A 7 -1.35 -15.23 5.44
N GLU A 8 -1.87 -15.20 4.22
CA GLU A 8 -2.81 -16.19 3.69
C GLU A 8 -2.01 -17.40 3.22
N SER A 9 -2.27 -18.58 3.80
CA SER A 9 -1.83 -19.87 3.26
C SER A 9 -3.00 -20.50 2.52
N LYS A 10 -2.81 -20.90 1.27
CA LYS A 10 -3.76 -21.77 0.58
C LYS A 10 -3.37 -23.20 0.92
N GLU A 11 -4.12 -23.85 1.81
CA GLU A 11 -3.94 -25.27 2.21
C GLU A 11 -4.24 -26.26 1.05
N SER A 12 -3.86 -25.95 -0.19
CA SER A 12 -4.02 -26.79 -1.36
C SER A 12 -2.67 -27.38 -1.78
N SER A 13 -2.68 -28.61 -2.28
CA SER A 13 -1.52 -29.31 -2.84
C SER A 13 -0.87 -28.63 -4.07
N GLU A 14 -1.40 -27.50 -4.52
CA GLU A 14 -0.94 -26.71 -5.66
C GLU A 14 -0.15 -25.45 -5.26
N GLU A 15 0.16 -25.28 -3.97
CA GLU A 15 0.85 -24.08 -3.47
C GLU A 15 2.32 -24.04 -3.95
N LEU A 16 2.59 -23.24 -4.98
CA LEU A 16 3.93 -23.06 -5.57
C LEU A 16 4.93 -22.38 -4.61
N VAL A 17 4.45 -21.77 -3.52
CA VAL A 17 5.27 -21.03 -2.56
C VAL A 17 5.29 -21.77 -1.23
N ILE A 18 6.41 -22.40 -0.90
CA ILE A 18 6.59 -23.09 0.38
C ILE A 18 6.94 -22.08 1.48
N SER A 19 6.37 -22.25 2.66
CA SER A 19 6.66 -21.41 3.83
C SER A 19 6.93 -22.23 5.08
N VAL A 20 7.98 -21.85 5.82
CA VAL A 20 8.33 -22.44 7.14
C VAL A 20 7.57 -21.79 8.31
N ASN A 21 6.92 -20.65 8.09
CA ASN A 21 6.20 -19.88 9.13
C ASN A 21 4.75 -19.58 8.74
N LYS A 22 4.11 -20.42 7.91
CA LYS A 22 2.72 -20.22 7.44
C LYS A 22 2.46 -18.83 6.84
N HIS A 23 3.42 -18.29 6.09
CA HIS A 23 3.35 -16.99 5.42
C HIS A 23 3.21 -15.78 6.36
N LEU A 24 3.38 -15.94 7.67
CA LEU A 24 3.29 -14.85 8.64
C LEU A 24 4.23 -13.69 8.26
N GLY A 25 3.69 -12.47 8.25
CA GLY A 25 4.40 -11.25 7.87
C GLY A 25 4.47 -10.98 6.36
N ARG A 26 3.89 -11.85 5.52
CA ARG A 26 3.84 -11.61 4.07
C ARG A 26 2.62 -10.78 3.71
N GLN A 27 2.81 -9.91 2.73
CA GLN A 27 1.74 -9.09 2.14
C GLN A 27 1.72 -9.28 0.63
N PHE A 28 0.53 -9.22 0.03
CA PHE A 28 0.37 -9.16 -1.42
C PHE A 28 -0.94 -8.47 -1.80
N TRP A 29 -1.00 -7.94 -3.00
CA TRP A 29 -2.19 -7.29 -3.55
C TRP A 29 -2.95 -8.24 -4.46
N GLU A 30 -4.27 -8.31 -4.29
CA GLU A 30 -5.18 -9.03 -5.17
C GLU A 30 -6.22 -8.05 -5.73
N PHE A 31 -6.53 -8.17 -7.02
CA PHE A 31 -7.58 -7.34 -7.61
C PHE A 31 -8.94 -8.04 -7.52
N ASP A 32 -9.92 -7.36 -6.95
CA ASP A 32 -11.30 -7.83 -6.86
C ASP A 32 -12.24 -6.83 -7.57
N PRO A 33 -12.88 -7.18 -8.70
CA PRO A 33 -13.74 -6.26 -9.45
C PRO A 33 -15.00 -5.83 -8.68
N TYR A 34 -15.45 -6.63 -7.71
CA TYR A 34 -16.67 -6.39 -6.95
C TYR A 34 -16.42 -5.70 -5.61
N LEU A 35 -15.16 -5.59 -5.19
CA LEU A 35 -14.80 -4.97 -3.93
C LEU A 35 -15.09 -3.46 -3.90
N GLY A 36 -15.65 -3.03 -2.77
CA GLY A 36 -15.86 -1.63 -2.39
C GLY A 36 -17.19 -1.05 -2.88
N THR A 37 -17.54 0.10 -2.33
CA THR A 37 -18.63 0.95 -2.81
C THR A 37 -18.18 1.80 -3.99
N GLU A 38 -19.12 2.41 -4.71
CA GLU A 38 -18.80 3.37 -5.78
C GLU A 38 -17.94 4.54 -5.27
N HIS A 39 -18.24 5.03 -4.07
CA HIS A 39 -17.46 6.09 -3.42
C HIS A 39 -16.01 5.67 -3.14
N GLU A 40 -15.80 4.46 -2.61
CA GLU A 40 -14.45 3.94 -2.33
C GLU A 40 -13.66 3.71 -3.62
N ARG A 41 -14.30 3.20 -4.67
CA ARG A 41 -13.68 3.05 -5.99
C ARG A 41 -13.28 4.40 -6.57
N ALA A 42 -14.16 5.40 -6.49
CA ALA A 42 -13.85 6.76 -6.92
C ALA A 42 -12.68 7.38 -6.13
N GLN A 43 -12.59 7.12 -4.82
CA GLN A 43 -11.48 7.55 -3.98
C GLN A 43 -10.14 6.94 -4.43
N VAL A 44 -10.13 5.64 -4.75
CA VAL A 44 -8.94 4.96 -5.28
C VAL A 44 -8.55 5.54 -6.64
N GLU A 45 -9.50 5.73 -7.55
CA GLU A 45 -9.22 6.36 -8.85
C GLU A 45 -8.65 7.78 -8.71
N GLN A 46 -9.21 8.57 -7.80
CA GLN A 46 -8.71 9.91 -7.51
C GLN A 46 -7.28 9.86 -6.99
N ALA A 47 -6.95 8.93 -6.08
CA ALA A 47 -5.58 8.75 -5.59
C ALA A 47 -4.62 8.37 -6.73
N CYS A 48 -5.06 7.51 -7.65
CA CYS A 48 -4.28 7.13 -8.82
C CYS A 48 -4.02 8.31 -9.78
N LYS A 49 -5.04 9.15 -10.02
CA LYS A 49 -4.91 10.39 -10.80
C LYS A 49 -3.94 11.36 -10.13
N GLN A 50 -4.06 11.55 -8.82
CA GLN A 50 -3.16 12.42 -8.05
C GLN A 50 -1.71 11.90 -8.06
N PHE A 51 -1.52 10.59 -7.98
CA PHE A 51 -0.20 9.98 -8.07
C PHE A 51 0.48 10.32 -9.40
N ASN A 52 -0.25 10.25 -10.52
CA ASN A 52 0.26 10.66 -11.82
C ASN A 52 0.46 12.18 -11.96
N HIS A 53 -0.44 12.99 -11.42
CA HIS A 53 -0.32 14.44 -11.45
C HIS A 53 0.92 14.92 -10.68
N ASN A 54 1.19 14.32 -9.52
CA ASN A 54 2.30 14.69 -8.65
C ASN A 54 3.63 14.05 -9.02
N ARG A 55 3.72 13.32 -10.15
CA ARG A 55 4.91 12.53 -10.51
C ARG A 55 6.22 13.32 -10.57
N PHE A 56 6.18 14.63 -10.77
CA PHE A 56 7.40 15.46 -10.78
C PHE A 56 7.74 16.06 -9.40
N MET A 57 6.79 16.03 -8.46
CA MET A 57 6.93 16.62 -7.13
C MET A 57 7.14 15.56 -6.04
N ASN A 58 6.48 14.40 -6.17
CA ASN A 58 6.60 13.30 -5.23
C ASN A 58 6.37 11.97 -5.97
N LYS A 59 7.40 11.11 -5.93
CA LYS A 59 7.38 9.78 -6.55
C LYS A 59 6.73 8.70 -5.67
N ASN A 60 6.48 8.99 -4.38
CA ASN A 60 5.99 8.00 -3.42
C ASN A 60 4.47 7.86 -3.45
N SER A 61 3.98 6.62 -3.41
CA SER A 61 2.56 6.27 -3.31
C SER A 61 1.93 6.66 -1.97
N SER A 62 2.76 6.87 -0.94
CA SER A 62 2.36 7.16 0.46
C SER A 62 1.46 6.09 1.09
N ASP A 63 1.50 4.86 0.57
CA ASP A 63 0.63 3.73 0.99
C ASP A 63 -0.86 4.08 0.97
N LEU A 64 -1.31 4.98 0.08
CA LEU A 64 -2.67 5.53 0.16
C LEU A 64 -3.76 4.45 0.05
N LEU A 65 -3.60 3.49 -0.87
CA LEU A 65 -4.56 2.39 -1.04
C LEU A 65 -4.62 1.50 0.23
N MET A 66 -3.47 1.19 0.82
CA MET A 66 -3.40 0.42 2.08
C MET A 66 -4.09 1.19 3.21
N ARG A 67 -3.84 2.51 3.31
CA ARG A 67 -4.45 3.37 4.32
C ARG A 67 -5.96 3.44 4.17
N PHE A 68 -6.48 3.55 2.95
CA PHE A 68 -7.93 3.52 2.70
C PHE A 68 -8.55 2.20 3.14
N GLN A 69 -7.90 1.08 2.84
CA GLN A 69 -8.35 -0.24 3.31
C GLN A 69 -8.38 -0.31 4.84
N PHE A 70 -7.35 0.18 5.52
CA PHE A 70 -7.27 0.13 6.99
C PHE A 70 -8.26 1.08 7.66
N GLU A 71 -8.49 2.26 7.09
CA GLU A 71 -9.51 3.21 7.55
C GLU A 71 -10.90 2.57 7.48
N ARG A 72 -11.20 1.84 6.40
CA ARG A 72 -12.45 1.10 6.22
C ARG A 72 -12.59 -0.05 7.22
N GLU A 73 -11.59 -0.94 7.29
CA GLU A 73 -11.66 -2.18 8.07
C GLU A 73 -11.65 -1.93 9.58
N LYS A 74 -10.89 -0.93 10.04
CA LYS A 74 -10.79 -0.58 11.46
C LYS A 74 -11.75 0.52 11.90
N GLY A 75 -12.52 1.09 10.97
CA GLY A 75 -13.48 2.16 11.24
C GLY A 75 -12.87 3.44 11.82
N TYR A 76 -11.56 3.66 11.69
CA TYR A 76 -10.91 4.86 12.23
C TYR A 76 -10.99 5.99 11.21
N LYS A 77 -11.69 7.07 11.57
CA LYS A 77 -11.69 8.31 10.79
C LYS A 77 -10.37 9.05 10.99
N LYS A 78 -9.67 9.34 9.89
CA LYS A 78 -8.51 10.23 9.88
C LYS A 78 -8.88 11.55 10.56
N LYS A 79 -8.33 11.79 11.76
CA LYS A 79 -8.51 13.08 12.44
C LYS A 79 -7.94 14.19 11.56
N GLU A 80 -8.64 15.31 11.49
CA GLU A 80 -8.25 16.49 10.74
C GLU A 80 -6.77 16.81 10.92
N LYS A 81 -6.12 17.26 9.83
CA LYS A 81 -4.79 17.85 9.89
C LYS A 81 -4.86 18.99 10.89
N VAL A 82 -4.35 18.77 12.10
CA VAL A 82 -4.11 19.87 13.04
C VAL A 82 -3.16 20.81 12.31
N ARG A 83 -3.66 22.01 11.97
CA ARG A 83 -2.84 23.08 11.40
C ARG A 83 -1.61 23.18 12.29
N LYS A 84 -0.43 23.10 11.66
CA LYS A 84 0.81 23.47 12.33
C LYS A 84 0.68 24.97 12.61
N GLU A 85 0.19 25.34 13.78
CA GLU A 85 0.60 26.57 14.42
C GLU A 85 2.07 26.35 14.78
N LEU A 86 2.95 26.62 13.81
CA LEU A 86 4.36 26.86 14.06
C LEU A 86 4.44 28.21 14.76
N VAL A 87 3.99 28.26 16.00
CA VAL A 87 4.35 29.35 16.89
C VAL A 87 5.78 29.04 17.31
N GLU A 88 6.69 30.00 17.12
CA GLU A 88 8.10 29.96 17.51
C GLU A 88 8.30 29.88 19.05
N ASP A 89 7.37 29.27 19.76
CA ASP A 89 7.46 29.05 21.20
C ASP A 89 8.20 27.74 21.48
N VAL A 90 9.12 27.83 22.44
CA VAL A 90 9.87 26.74 23.04
C VAL A 90 9.03 25.45 23.09
N ILE A 91 9.49 24.41 22.38
CA ILE A 91 8.81 23.12 22.33
C ILE A 91 8.78 22.54 23.75
N SER A 92 7.65 22.68 24.44
CA SER A 92 7.49 22.14 25.80
C SER A 92 7.46 20.61 25.81
N GLU A 93 7.93 19.99 26.90
CA GLU A 93 7.82 18.54 27.12
C GLU A 93 6.37 18.04 26.96
N LYS A 94 5.38 18.83 27.41
CA LYS A 94 3.95 18.54 27.28
C LYS A 94 3.53 18.47 25.81
N THR A 95 4.02 19.38 24.96
CA THR A 95 3.77 19.39 23.52
C THR A 95 4.38 18.17 22.84
N VAL A 96 5.62 17.82 23.18
CA VAL A 96 6.30 16.61 22.68
C VAL A 96 5.51 15.37 23.07
N ARG A 97 5.17 15.21 24.35
CA ARG A 97 4.45 14.05 24.88
C ARG A 97 3.08 13.88 24.23
N LYS A 98 2.33 14.98 24.03
CA LYS A 98 1.03 14.97 23.34
C LYS A 98 1.19 14.55 21.88
N THR A 99 2.20 15.08 21.19
CA THR A 99 2.47 14.78 19.78
C THR A 99 2.90 13.33 19.59
N LEU A 100 3.79 12.82 20.44
CA LEU A 100 4.25 11.44 20.41
C LEU A 100 3.10 10.46 20.65
N LYS A 101 2.27 10.67 21.67
CA LYS A 101 1.08 9.81 21.91
C LYS A 101 0.14 9.79 20.71
N ARG A 102 -0.04 10.92 20.04
CA ARG A 102 -0.83 10.99 18.80
C ARG A 102 -0.16 10.21 17.66
N ALA A 103 1.14 10.38 17.46
CA ALA A 103 1.89 9.68 16.42
C ALA A 103 1.84 8.16 16.63
N LEU A 104 2.10 7.69 17.85
CA LEU A 104 2.02 6.26 18.21
C LEU A 104 0.61 5.70 17.98
N LYS A 105 -0.44 6.43 18.37
CA LYS A 105 -1.83 6.02 18.11
C LYS A 105 -2.17 5.98 16.61
N CYS A 106 -1.63 6.91 15.82
CA CYS A 106 -1.80 6.86 14.37
C CYS A 106 -1.04 5.67 13.76
N TYR A 107 0.16 5.38 14.23
CA TYR A 107 0.99 4.31 13.70
C TYR A 107 0.49 2.92 14.11
N SER A 108 -0.06 2.77 15.32
CA SER A 108 -0.69 1.51 15.76
C SER A 108 -1.88 1.12 14.89
N ASN A 109 -2.60 2.10 14.32
CA ASN A 109 -3.68 1.81 13.37
C ASN A 109 -3.16 1.16 12.07
N LEU A 110 -1.86 1.22 11.77
CA LEU A 110 -1.22 0.60 10.62
C LEU A 110 -0.67 -0.81 10.89
N GLN A 111 -0.88 -1.38 12.08
CA GLN A 111 -0.48 -2.77 12.37
C GLN A 111 -1.48 -3.76 11.76
N ALA A 112 -1.04 -4.76 11.00
CA ALA A 112 -1.89 -5.85 10.53
C ALA A 112 -2.35 -6.75 11.70
N GLU A 113 -3.36 -7.59 11.46
CA GLU A 113 -3.98 -8.43 12.51
C GLU A 113 -3.01 -9.45 13.13
N ASP A 114 -2.06 -9.94 12.32
CA ASP A 114 -0.97 -10.83 12.71
C ASP A 114 0.27 -10.08 13.26
N GLY A 115 0.15 -8.77 13.48
CA GLY A 115 1.06 -7.99 14.30
C GLY A 115 2.21 -7.28 13.58
N PHE A 116 2.42 -7.52 12.28
CA PHE A 116 3.43 -6.77 11.51
C PHE A 116 2.88 -5.45 10.96
N TRP A 117 3.75 -4.60 10.40
CA TRP A 117 3.35 -3.37 9.73
C TRP A 117 3.58 -3.50 8.23
N PRO A 118 2.51 -3.65 7.43
CA PRO A 118 2.65 -3.63 5.98
C PRO A 118 3.08 -2.25 5.48
N GLY A 119 3.72 -2.22 4.32
CA GLY A 119 4.16 -1.00 3.67
C GLY A 119 4.82 -1.23 2.33
N ASP A 120 4.79 -0.20 1.49
CA ASP A 120 5.55 -0.14 0.24
C ASP A 120 7.06 -0.18 0.54
N TYR A 121 7.73 -1.19 -0.02
CA TYR A 121 9.17 -1.38 0.07
C TYR A 121 9.80 -1.44 -1.33
N GLY A 122 9.34 -0.55 -2.20
CA GLY A 122 9.95 -0.31 -3.50
C GLY A 122 11.28 0.45 -3.42
N GLY A 123 11.75 0.93 -4.57
CA GLY A 123 12.95 1.76 -4.69
C GLY A 123 13.81 1.38 -5.89
N PRO A 124 14.33 0.13 -5.95
CA PRO A 124 15.13 -0.30 -7.09
C PRO A 124 14.30 -0.43 -8.38
N LEU A 125 14.66 0.36 -9.40
CA LEU A 125 13.94 0.39 -10.68
C LEU A 125 14.31 -0.75 -11.66
N PHE A 126 15.20 -1.66 -11.26
CA PHE A 126 15.63 -2.80 -12.10
C PHE A 126 14.88 -4.11 -11.80
N LEU A 127 14.16 -4.20 -10.69
CA LEU A 127 13.41 -5.42 -10.31
C LEU A 127 12.24 -5.67 -11.25
N MET A 128 11.45 -4.64 -11.54
CA MET A 128 10.26 -4.75 -12.38
C MET A 128 10.60 -5.12 -13.85
N PRO A 129 11.57 -4.48 -14.53
CA PRO A 129 12.00 -4.90 -15.86
C PRO A 129 12.46 -6.37 -15.90
N SER A 130 13.25 -6.80 -14.91
CA SER A 130 13.76 -8.17 -14.82
C SER A 130 12.62 -9.18 -14.70
N LEU A 131 11.61 -8.89 -13.87
CA LEU A 131 10.39 -9.71 -13.74
C LEU A 131 9.65 -9.81 -15.08
N VAL A 132 9.42 -8.69 -15.76
CA VAL A 132 8.67 -8.66 -17.03
C VAL A 132 9.39 -9.46 -18.11
N ILE A 133 10.71 -9.28 -18.25
CA ILE A 133 11.52 -10.04 -19.22
C ILE A 133 11.48 -11.54 -18.90
N GLY A 134 11.70 -11.92 -17.64
CA GLY A 134 11.69 -13.33 -17.22
C GLY A 134 10.35 -14.01 -17.49
N LEU A 135 9.24 -13.34 -17.18
CA LEU A 135 7.90 -13.85 -17.45
C LEU A 135 7.58 -13.93 -18.95
N TRP A 136 8.09 -12.99 -19.75
CA TRP A 136 7.92 -13.03 -21.20
C TRP A 136 8.67 -14.22 -21.82
N VAL A 137 9.94 -14.42 -21.46
CA VAL A 137 10.76 -15.54 -21.97
C VAL A 137 10.16 -16.90 -21.59
N THR A 138 9.59 -17.02 -20.40
CA THR A 138 8.98 -18.28 -19.92
C THR A 138 7.55 -18.50 -20.42
N GLY A 139 6.96 -17.55 -21.16
CA GLY A 139 5.56 -17.65 -21.61
C GLY A 139 4.52 -17.49 -20.49
N ALA A 140 4.94 -17.06 -19.30
CA ALA A 140 4.08 -16.96 -18.10
C ALA A 140 3.51 -15.54 -17.87
N LEU A 141 3.81 -14.57 -18.75
CA LEU A 141 3.48 -13.16 -18.56
C LEU A 141 2.01 -12.91 -18.20
N ASN A 142 1.08 -13.40 -19.00
CA ASN A 142 -0.36 -13.17 -18.78
C ASN A 142 -0.97 -14.12 -17.74
N ALA A 143 -0.27 -15.20 -17.37
CA ALA A 143 -0.69 -16.08 -16.29
C ALA A 143 -0.40 -15.45 -14.92
N VAL A 144 0.71 -14.72 -14.80
CA VAL A 144 1.14 -14.08 -13.54
C VAL A 144 0.67 -12.63 -13.43
N LEU A 145 0.76 -11.85 -14.51
CA LEU A 145 0.42 -10.42 -14.51
C LEU A 145 -0.90 -10.19 -15.24
N THR A 146 -1.98 -10.08 -14.48
CA THR A 146 -3.31 -9.73 -15.02
C THR A 146 -3.29 -8.33 -15.69
N PRO A 147 -4.29 -7.99 -16.53
CA PRO A 147 -4.38 -6.65 -17.13
C PRO A 147 -4.33 -5.49 -16.12
N GLU A 148 -4.85 -5.70 -14.91
CA GLU A 148 -4.81 -4.75 -13.82
C GLU A 148 -3.38 -4.56 -13.30
N HIS A 149 -2.64 -5.65 -13.06
CA HIS A 149 -1.22 -5.59 -12.70
C HIS A 149 -0.43 -4.82 -13.74
N GLN A 150 -0.60 -5.14 -15.03
CA GLN A 150 0.10 -4.48 -16.13
C GLN A 150 -0.24 -2.98 -16.20
N THR A 151 -1.47 -2.60 -15.85
CA THR A 151 -1.90 -1.20 -15.81
C THR A 151 -1.24 -0.43 -14.67
N GLU A 152 -1.17 -1.02 -13.47
CA GLU A 152 -0.48 -0.40 -12.32
C GLU A 152 1.03 -0.35 -12.50
N MET A 153 1.64 -1.40 -13.07
CA MET A 153 3.08 -1.42 -13.37
C MET A 153 3.45 -0.31 -14.38
N ARG A 154 2.64 -0.13 -15.43
CA ARG A 154 2.82 1.01 -16.36
C ARG A 154 2.69 2.33 -15.64
N ARG A 155 1.66 2.52 -14.81
CA ARG A 155 1.47 3.75 -14.01
C ARG A 155 2.68 4.03 -13.12
N TYR A 156 3.20 3.01 -12.45
CA TYR A 156 4.39 3.12 -11.62
C TYR A 156 5.60 3.57 -12.45
N LEU A 157 5.91 2.89 -13.56
CA LEU A 157 7.05 3.21 -14.42
C LEU A 157 6.96 4.62 -15.00
N PHE A 158 5.81 5.02 -15.54
CA PHE A 158 5.62 6.38 -16.08
C PHE A 158 5.71 7.46 -15.00
N ASN A 159 5.33 7.14 -13.76
CA ASN A 159 5.49 8.08 -12.67
C ASN A 159 6.94 8.20 -12.20
N HIS A 160 7.80 7.21 -12.47
CA HIS A 160 9.22 7.19 -12.07
C HIS A 160 10.19 7.63 -13.18
N GLN A 161 9.68 7.89 -14.39
CA GLN A 161 10.38 8.68 -15.41
C GLN A 161 10.49 10.15 -14.99
#